data_AF-A0A260ZGL5-F1
#
_entry.id   AF-A0A260ZGL5-F1
#
_cell.length_a   1.000
_cell.length_b   1.000
_cell.length_c   1.000
_cell.angle_alpha   90.00
_cell.angle_beta   90.00
_cell.angle_gamma   90.00
#
_symmetry.space_group_name_H-M   'P 1'
#
loop_
_entity.id
_entity.type
_entity.pdbx_description
1 polymer ?
#
loop_
_entity_poly.entity_id
_entity_poly.type
_entity_poly.pdbx_seq_one_letter_code
_entity_poly.pdbx_strand_id
1 'polypeptide(L)'
;MNLNLVYETISGLFNKNLQIGTGYTDPRSTRVGFITYNYNATDVADFYKLQSWADLDSQIQRLKMTPLARTTLSKMDTALYAAINMINSTAGFRDNYKKMVIVFTSVHGDNMAFAMANGNATQEILKAMTDTNCFCQSQWAQYQYPLYAPQNRYAYLNSISASPVNAFYNGLVTLNGVWFWDQPDGRPMLPLDPNSGAAPQRSACVADMKYSDGTTAWTPVSCTNKFRFICEKVACDTDNYCENA
;
A
#
# COMPACT_ATOMS: atom_id res chain seq x y z
N MET A 1 15.71 21.00 -9.35
CA MET A 1 14.60 20.08 -9.04
C MET A 1 13.40 20.48 -9.87
N ASN A 2 12.86 19.55 -10.66
CA ASN A 2 11.62 19.79 -11.39
C ASN A 2 10.45 19.61 -10.41
N LEU A 3 9.86 20.72 -9.98
CA LEU A 3 8.74 20.70 -9.04
C LEU A 3 7.51 19.99 -9.61
N ASN A 4 7.29 20.04 -10.94
CA ASN A 4 6.16 19.34 -11.54
C ASN A 4 6.25 17.83 -11.30
N LEU A 5 7.46 17.25 -11.43
CA LEU A 5 7.69 15.82 -11.14
C LEU A 5 7.44 15.46 -9.67
N VAL A 6 7.79 16.36 -8.73
CA VAL A 6 7.48 16.15 -7.30
C VAL A 6 5.98 16.03 -7.11
N TYR A 7 5.21 16.95 -7.68
CA TYR A 7 3.75 16.96 -7.50
C TYR A 7 3.05 15.83 -8.25
N GLU A 8 3.51 15.48 -9.45
CA GLU A 8 3.04 14.29 -10.16
C GLU A 8 3.32 13.01 -9.37
N THR A 9 4.50 12.92 -8.73
CA THR A 9 4.84 11.79 -7.86
C THR A 9 3.87 11.71 -6.68
N ILE A 10 3.64 12.83 -5.98
CA ILE A 10 2.70 12.88 -4.85
C ILE A 10 1.27 12.51 -5.29
N SER A 11 0.78 13.06 -6.41
CA SER A 11 -0.54 12.73 -6.95
C SER A 11 -0.64 11.25 -7.36
N GLY A 12 0.44 10.67 -7.88
CA GLY A 12 0.50 9.24 -8.22
C GLY A 12 0.48 8.33 -6.99
N LEU A 13 1.17 8.74 -5.92
CA LEU A 13 1.17 8.03 -4.64
C LEU A 13 -0.21 8.07 -3.97
N PHE A 14 -0.89 9.22 -4.03
CA PHE A 14 -2.18 9.44 -3.37
C PHE A 14 -3.32 9.71 -4.37
N ASN A 15 -3.67 8.67 -5.14
CA ASN A 15 -4.75 8.78 -6.11
C ASN A 15 -6.15 8.80 -5.47
N LYS A 16 -7.17 9.15 -6.27
CA LYS A 16 -8.57 9.31 -5.85
C LYS A 16 -9.24 8.07 -5.26
N ASN A 17 -8.64 6.89 -5.43
CA ASN A 17 -9.19 5.64 -4.90
C ASN A 17 -8.71 5.35 -3.47
N LEU A 18 -7.83 6.18 -2.89
CA LEU A 18 -7.40 6.05 -1.51
C LEU A 18 -8.32 6.82 -0.55
N GLN A 19 -8.61 6.22 0.60
CA GLN A 19 -9.31 6.89 1.70
C GLN A 19 -8.33 7.83 2.42
N ILE A 20 -8.52 9.13 2.27
CA ILE A 20 -7.71 10.17 2.94
C ILE A 20 -8.54 10.79 4.06
N GLY A 21 -8.00 10.87 5.28
CA GLY A 21 -8.69 11.52 6.40
C GLY A 21 -9.38 10.53 7.34
N THR A 22 -10.58 10.86 7.83
CA THR A 22 -11.34 10.02 8.80
C THR A 22 -12.85 10.08 8.54
N GLY A 23 -13.63 9.26 9.26
CA GLY A 23 -15.09 9.24 9.15
C GLY A 23 -15.65 8.29 8.09
N TYR A 24 -14.82 7.38 7.58
CA TYR A 24 -15.23 6.32 6.67
C TYR A 24 -15.79 5.12 7.46
N THR A 25 -16.75 4.40 6.88
CA THR A 25 -17.28 3.14 7.45
C THR A 25 -16.16 2.11 7.64
N ASP A 26 -15.21 2.08 6.70
CA ASP A 26 -13.95 1.37 6.90
C ASP A 26 -12.92 2.34 7.48
N PRO A 27 -12.48 2.15 8.74
CA PRO A 27 -11.60 3.10 9.41
C PRO A 27 -10.16 3.07 8.86
N ARG A 28 -9.81 2.11 7.98
CA ARG A 28 -8.50 2.02 7.35
C ARG A 28 -8.29 3.16 6.35
N SER A 29 -7.68 4.24 6.83
CA SER A 29 -7.42 5.44 6.06
C SER A 29 -5.97 5.91 6.16
N THR A 30 -5.59 6.74 5.21
CA THR A 30 -4.28 7.42 5.17
C THR A 30 -4.45 8.87 5.60
N ARG A 31 -3.49 9.38 6.39
CA ARG A 31 -3.36 10.81 6.66
C ARG A 31 -2.04 11.30 6.09
N VAL A 32 -2.08 12.45 5.43
CA VAL A 32 -0.93 13.03 4.74
C VAL A 32 -0.64 14.37 5.38
N GLY A 33 0.62 14.58 5.77
CA GLY A 33 1.14 15.87 6.22
C GLY A 33 2.11 16.44 5.18
N PHE A 34 2.19 17.76 5.10
CA PHE A 34 3.14 18.46 4.22
C PHE A 34 4.01 19.41 5.03
N ILE A 35 5.32 19.25 4.86
CA ILE A 35 6.33 20.15 5.39
C ILE A 35 7.13 20.67 4.20
N THR A 36 7.29 21.99 4.12
CA THR A 36 8.25 22.61 3.20
C THR A 36 9.47 23.06 3.99
N TYR A 37 10.64 23.09 3.35
CA TYR A 37 11.86 23.46 4.05
C TYR A 37 12.85 24.18 3.14
N ASN A 38 13.62 25.08 3.76
CA ASN A 38 14.84 25.66 3.20
C ASN A 38 15.85 25.88 4.34
N TYR A 39 16.02 27.11 4.81
CA TYR A 39 16.67 27.44 6.08
C TYR A 39 15.85 27.00 7.29
N ASN A 40 14.52 27.15 7.23
CA ASN A 40 13.58 26.69 8.26
C ASN A 40 12.59 25.70 7.64
N ALA A 41 11.95 24.88 8.48
CA ALA A 41 10.83 24.04 8.11
C ALA A 41 9.50 24.74 8.44
N THR A 42 8.49 24.51 7.60
CA THR A 42 7.13 25.04 7.76
C THR A 42 6.12 23.91 7.63
N ASP A 43 5.27 23.76 8.64
CA ASP A 43 4.14 22.83 8.63
C ASP A 43 3.01 23.40 7.76
N VAL A 44 2.96 22.97 6.51
CA VAL A 44 1.95 23.45 5.54
C VAL A 44 0.61 22.76 5.76
N ALA A 45 0.65 21.48 6.15
CA ALA A 45 -0.51 20.71 6.56
C ALA A 45 -0.09 19.65 7.58
N ASP A 46 -0.72 19.65 8.75
CA ASP A 46 -0.61 18.53 9.69
C ASP A 46 -1.53 17.36 9.27
N PHE A 47 -1.44 16.25 10.02
CA PHE A 47 -2.24 15.05 9.76
C PHE A 47 -3.75 15.22 10.01
N TYR A 48 -4.22 16.34 10.56
CA TYR A 48 -5.63 16.62 10.85
C TYR A 48 -6.22 17.67 9.90
N LYS A 49 -5.40 18.38 9.12
CA LYS A 49 -5.88 19.38 8.17
C LYS A 49 -6.56 18.78 6.93
N LEU A 50 -6.06 17.65 6.43
CA LEU A 50 -6.56 17.02 5.20
C LEU A 50 -7.51 15.87 5.56
N GLN A 51 -8.82 16.04 5.31
CA GLN A 51 -9.85 15.09 5.72
C GLN A 51 -10.48 14.33 4.55
N SER A 52 -10.05 14.60 3.32
CA SER A 52 -10.56 13.96 2.12
C SER A 52 -9.52 14.00 0.99
N TRP A 53 -9.75 13.21 -0.07
CA TRP A 53 -8.93 13.30 -1.28
C TRP A 53 -9.01 14.68 -1.94
N ALA A 54 -10.18 15.34 -1.87
CA ALA A 54 -10.36 16.68 -2.42
C ALA A 54 -9.52 17.73 -1.67
N ASP A 55 -9.43 17.64 -0.33
CA ASP A 55 -8.55 18.51 0.46
C ASP A 55 -7.08 18.31 0.08
N LEU A 56 -6.68 17.04 -0.08
CA LEU A 56 -5.33 16.67 -0.47
C LEU A 56 -4.98 17.22 -1.85
N ASP A 57 -5.83 17.00 -2.87
CA ASP A 57 -5.59 17.53 -4.21
C ASP A 57 -5.50 19.06 -4.19
N SER A 58 -6.42 19.75 -3.50
CA SER A 58 -6.37 21.20 -3.33
C SER A 58 -5.06 21.68 -2.70
N GLN A 59 -4.59 20.98 -1.66
CA GLN A 59 -3.32 21.30 -1.00
C GLN A 59 -2.12 21.07 -1.94
N ILE A 60 -2.13 20.03 -2.78
CA ILE A 60 -1.11 19.79 -3.80
C ILE A 60 -1.11 20.92 -4.84
N GLN A 61 -2.29 21.37 -5.31
CA GLN A 61 -2.38 22.50 -6.24
C GLN A 61 -1.86 23.80 -5.62
N ARG A 62 -2.08 24.04 -4.32
CA ARG A 62 -1.51 25.20 -3.60
C ARG A 62 0.02 25.11 -3.51
N LEU A 63 0.55 23.92 -3.21
CA LEU A 63 2.00 23.69 -3.17
C LEU A 63 2.64 23.96 -4.54
N LYS A 64 2.01 23.53 -5.66
CA LYS A 64 2.44 23.83 -7.03
C LYS A 64 2.68 25.33 -7.29
N MET A 65 1.90 26.19 -6.65
CA MET A 65 2.00 27.65 -6.79
C MET A 65 2.98 28.29 -5.79
N THR A 66 3.63 27.51 -4.93
CA THR A 66 4.55 28.05 -3.92
C THR A 66 5.81 28.61 -4.59
N PRO A 67 6.20 29.87 -4.29
CA PRO A 67 7.40 30.47 -4.88
C PRO A 67 8.66 29.68 -4.56
N LEU A 68 9.54 29.56 -5.54
CA LEU A 68 10.86 28.96 -5.36
C LEU A 68 11.72 29.78 -4.40
N ALA A 69 12.48 29.08 -3.55
CA ALA A 69 13.45 29.72 -2.67
C ALA A 69 14.51 30.47 -3.50
N ARG A 70 14.86 31.69 -3.06
CA ARG A 70 15.91 32.52 -3.68
C ARG A 70 17.32 32.16 -3.20
N THR A 71 17.43 31.17 -2.33
CA THR A 71 18.69 30.71 -1.72
C THR A 71 18.95 29.26 -2.09
N THR A 72 20.22 28.89 -2.14
CA THR A 72 20.69 27.51 -2.33
C THR A 72 20.74 26.72 -1.02
N LEU A 73 20.50 27.36 0.12
CA LEU A 73 20.47 26.70 1.43
C LEU A 73 19.26 25.76 1.56
N SER A 74 19.55 24.51 1.91
CA SER A 74 18.55 23.46 2.13
C SER A 74 18.93 22.64 3.37
N LYS A 75 18.27 22.91 4.49
CA LYS A 75 18.51 22.30 5.80
C LYS A 75 17.53 21.16 6.05
N MET A 76 17.84 19.99 5.49
CA MET A 76 17.00 18.79 5.59
C MET A 76 16.80 18.32 7.05
N ASP A 77 17.79 18.55 7.91
CA ASP A 77 17.72 18.33 9.36
C ASP A 77 16.52 19.05 10.00
N THR A 78 16.28 20.32 9.65
CA THR A 78 15.13 21.07 10.16
C THR A 78 13.80 20.47 9.72
N ALA A 79 13.73 19.96 8.48
CA ALA A 79 12.56 19.30 7.93
C ALA A 79 12.27 17.97 8.62
N LEU A 80 13.32 17.16 8.85
CA LEU A 80 13.20 15.88 9.54
C LEU A 80 12.78 16.08 11.00
N TYR A 81 13.31 17.10 11.68
CA TYR A 81 12.88 17.45 13.04
C TYR A 81 11.40 17.84 13.09
N ALA A 82 10.94 18.68 12.16
CA ALA A 82 9.52 19.03 12.03
C ALA A 82 8.64 17.79 11.74
N ALA A 83 9.10 16.90 10.85
CA ALA A 83 8.38 15.67 10.54
C ALA A 83 8.26 14.75 11.76
N ILE A 84 9.32 14.59 12.55
CA ILE A 84 9.30 13.82 13.79
C ILE A 84 8.30 14.42 14.79
N ASN A 85 8.29 15.75 14.96
CA ASN A 85 7.33 16.41 15.85
C ASN A 85 5.88 16.22 15.40
N MET A 86 5.62 16.34 14.09
CA MET A 86 4.29 16.09 13.52
C MET A 86 3.85 14.63 13.67
N ILE A 87 4.78 13.67 13.59
CA ILE A 87 4.49 12.26 13.88
C ILE A 87 4.19 12.07 15.37
N ASN A 88 5.00 12.64 16.25
CA ASN A 88 4.85 12.50 17.69
C ASN A 88 3.57 13.15 18.22
N SER A 89 3.04 14.18 17.55
CA SER A 89 1.75 14.79 17.92
C SER A 89 0.56 13.84 17.75
N THR A 90 0.74 12.70 17.07
CA THR A 90 -0.28 11.66 16.91
C THR A 90 -0.22 10.56 17.97
N ALA A 91 0.69 10.68 18.96
CA ALA A 91 0.85 9.70 20.04
C ALA A 91 -0.47 9.44 20.77
N GLY A 92 -0.76 8.17 21.04
CA GLY A 92 -2.01 7.72 21.67
C GLY A 92 -3.20 7.59 20.73
N PHE A 93 -3.13 8.13 19.50
CA PHE A 93 -4.23 8.07 18.52
C PHE A 93 -3.88 7.24 17.29
N ARG A 94 -2.62 7.27 16.84
CA ARG A 94 -2.18 6.59 15.61
C ARG A 94 -0.91 5.78 15.80
N ASP A 95 -0.72 5.23 17.00
CA ASP A 95 0.47 4.46 17.33
C ASP A 95 0.61 3.18 16.49
N ASN A 96 -0.52 2.59 16.10
CA ASN A 96 -0.59 1.37 15.30
C ASN A 96 -0.44 1.61 13.79
N TYR A 97 -0.41 2.86 13.32
CA TYR A 97 -0.26 3.16 11.90
C TYR A 97 1.20 3.13 11.47
N LYS A 98 1.46 2.60 10.28
CA LYS A 98 2.79 2.72 9.65
C LYS A 98 3.05 4.19 9.33
N LYS A 99 4.18 4.70 9.85
CA LYS A 99 4.63 6.08 9.70
C LYS A 99 5.72 6.12 8.64
N MET A 100 5.61 7.06 7.70
CA MET A 100 6.58 7.23 6.62
C MET A 100 6.87 8.70 6.40
N VAL A 101 8.15 9.00 6.15
CA VAL A 101 8.61 10.33 5.73
C VAL A 101 9.21 10.20 4.34
N ILE A 102 8.66 10.92 3.37
CA ILE A 102 9.17 11.00 2.00
C ILE A 102 9.79 12.39 1.84
N VAL A 103 11.11 12.44 1.63
CA VAL A 103 11.83 13.71 1.47
C VAL A 103 12.15 13.94 -0.01
N PHE A 104 11.67 15.05 -0.54
CA PHE A 104 12.07 15.55 -1.85
C PHE A 104 13.19 16.58 -1.69
N THR A 105 14.29 16.39 -2.42
CA THR A 105 15.45 17.31 -2.42
C THR A 105 16.02 17.45 -3.84
N SER A 106 16.64 18.60 -4.11
CA SER A 106 17.29 18.89 -5.40
C SER A 106 18.71 18.35 -5.51
N VAL A 107 19.31 17.93 -4.40
CA VAL A 107 20.67 17.40 -4.36
C VAL A 107 20.59 15.91 -4.08
N HIS A 108 21.08 15.11 -5.03
CA HIS A 108 21.21 13.66 -4.89
C HIS A 108 22.60 13.35 -4.34
N GLY A 109 22.66 12.83 -3.12
CA GLY A 109 23.86 12.17 -2.60
C GLY A 109 23.76 10.66 -2.83
N ASP A 110 24.89 9.96 -2.80
CA ASP A 110 25.00 8.51 -3.08
C ASP A 110 24.14 7.62 -2.17
N ASN A 111 23.57 8.16 -1.09
CA ASN A 111 22.74 7.46 -0.11
C ASN A 111 21.22 7.73 -0.25
N MET A 112 20.78 8.34 -1.35
CA MET A 112 19.35 8.55 -1.60
C MET A 112 18.70 7.36 -2.31
N ALA A 113 17.58 6.88 -1.76
CA ALA A 113 16.91 5.65 -2.20
C ALA A 113 16.26 5.73 -3.60
N PHE A 114 15.86 6.93 -4.06
CA PHE A 114 15.13 7.11 -5.32
C PHE A 114 15.61 8.35 -6.06
N ALA A 115 15.62 8.28 -7.39
CA ALA A 115 15.96 9.40 -8.26
C ALA A 115 14.76 9.75 -9.14
N MET A 116 14.28 11.00 -9.11
CA MET A 116 13.16 11.44 -9.95
C MET A 116 13.51 11.66 -11.43
N ALA A 117 14.74 11.34 -11.86
CA ALA A 117 15.25 11.66 -13.19
C ALA A 117 14.67 10.77 -14.32
N ASN A 118 14.15 9.60 -13.98
CA ASN A 118 13.70 8.54 -14.89
C ASN A 118 12.16 8.41 -14.98
N GLY A 119 11.40 9.25 -14.28
CA GLY A 119 9.93 9.29 -14.36
C GLY A 119 9.18 8.10 -13.74
N ASN A 120 9.88 7.18 -13.06
CA ASN A 120 9.26 6.00 -12.43
C ASN A 120 9.18 6.10 -10.88
N ALA A 121 9.57 7.24 -10.30
CA ALA A 121 9.72 7.42 -8.85
C ALA A 121 8.47 7.02 -8.05
N THR A 122 7.27 7.28 -8.59
CA THR A 122 6.01 6.79 -7.98
C THR A 122 6.01 5.27 -7.82
N GLN A 123 6.37 4.53 -8.87
CA GLN A 123 6.41 3.07 -8.84
C GLN A 123 7.51 2.55 -7.91
N GLU A 124 8.68 3.18 -7.90
CA GLU A 124 9.79 2.80 -7.02
C GLU A 124 9.43 3.01 -5.54
N ILE A 125 8.83 4.16 -5.22
CA ILE A 125 8.35 4.44 -3.86
C ILE A 125 7.24 3.46 -3.49
N LEU A 126 6.21 3.26 -4.34
CA LEU A 126 5.15 2.28 -4.09
C LEU A 126 5.72 0.88 -3.82
N LYS A 127 6.73 0.47 -4.59
CA LYS A 127 7.43 -0.80 -4.39
C LYS A 127 8.16 -0.84 -3.06
N ALA A 128 8.90 0.20 -2.68
CA ALA A 128 9.58 0.23 -1.39
C ALA A 128 8.61 0.25 -0.20
N MET A 129 7.49 0.98 -0.32
CA MET A 129 6.40 0.96 0.67
C MET A 129 5.79 -0.43 0.80
N THR A 130 5.70 -1.16 -0.31
CA THR A 130 5.25 -2.56 -0.37
C THR A 130 6.26 -3.49 0.30
N ASP A 131 7.54 -3.41 -0.08
CA ASP A 131 8.64 -4.23 0.44
C ASP A 131 8.81 -4.05 1.97
N THR A 132 8.67 -2.82 2.47
CA THR A 132 8.75 -2.50 3.91
C THR A 132 7.55 -3.03 4.71
N ASN A 133 6.47 -3.40 4.03
CA ASN A 133 5.23 -3.89 4.61
C ASN A 133 5.00 -5.37 4.30
N CYS A 134 6.04 -6.09 3.89
CA CYS A 134 5.91 -7.47 3.41
C CYS A 134 5.58 -8.45 4.53
N PHE A 135 4.32 -8.91 4.48
CA PHE A 135 3.89 -10.25 4.90
C PHE A 135 3.90 -11.24 3.72
N CYS A 136 4.26 -10.82 2.50
CA CYS A 136 4.18 -11.66 1.31
C CYS A 136 5.53 -12.32 1.00
N GLN A 137 5.52 -13.61 0.67
CA GLN A 137 6.71 -14.29 0.17
C GLN A 137 7.18 -13.67 -1.17
N SER A 138 8.45 -13.89 -1.50
CA SER A 138 9.03 -13.47 -2.78
C SER A 138 8.18 -13.97 -3.95
N GLN A 139 7.93 -13.12 -4.94
CA GLN A 139 7.13 -13.38 -6.16
C GLN A 139 5.59 -13.41 -5.99
N TRP A 140 5.06 -13.08 -4.81
CA TRP A 140 3.61 -12.91 -4.62
C TRP A 140 3.15 -11.53 -5.11
N ALA A 141 2.02 -11.48 -5.82
CA ALA A 141 1.38 -10.24 -6.21
C ALA A 141 0.60 -9.68 -5.01
N GLN A 142 1.09 -8.59 -4.43
CA GLN A 142 0.40 -7.92 -3.33
C GLN A 142 -0.76 -7.09 -3.86
N TYR A 143 -1.93 -7.19 -3.24
CA TYR A 143 -3.00 -6.22 -3.45
C TYR A 143 -3.27 -5.39 -2.21
N GLN A 144 -3.65 -4.14 -2.45
CA GLN A 144 -4.20 -3.27 -1.43
C GLN A 144 -5.72 -3.37 -1.50
N TYR A 145 -6.33 -3.62 -0.36
CA TYR A 145 -7.75 -3.46 -0.14
C TYR A 145 -8.25 -2.04 -0.59
N PRO A 146 -9.48 -1.86 -1.13
CA PRO A 146 -10.57 -2.83 -1.30
C PRO A 146 -10.61 -3.49 -2.69
N LEU A 147 -10.28 -4.78 -2.77
CA LEU A 147 -10.63 -5.63 -3.93
C LEU A 147 -11.77 -6.59 -3.55
N TYR A 148 -12.96 -6.04 -3.33
CA TYR A 148 -14.12 -6.80 -2.86
C TYR A 148 -14.74 -7.77 -3.87
N ALA A 149 -14.16 -7.92 -5.07
CA ALA A 149 -14.69 -8.81 -6.10
C ALA A 149 -13.57 -9.60 -6.79
N PRO A 150 -13.78 -10.90 -7.10
CA PRO A 150 -12.85 -11.70 -7.90
C PRO A 150 -12.45 -11.00 -9.22
N GLN A 151 -13.41 -10.33 -9.86
CA GLN A 151 -13.22 -9.52 -11.06
C GLN A 151 -12.09 -8.49 -10.91
N ASN A 152 -12.03 -7.82 -9.75
CA ASN A 152 -11.01 -6.79 -9.48
C ASN A 152 -9.63 -7.39 -9.24
N ARG A 153 -9.55 -8.62 -8.68
CA ARG A 153 -8.28 -9.34 -8.51
C ARG A 153 -7.67 -9.75 -9.85
N TYR A 154 -8.49 -10.26 -10.79
CA TYR A 154 -8.02 -10.56 -12.14
C TYR A 154 -7.61 -9.31 -12.90
N ALA A 155 -8.39 -8.22 -12.81
CA ALA A 155 -8.04 -6.96 -13.45
C ALA A 155 -6.68 -6.43 -12.95
N TYR A 156 -6.47 -6.46 -11.63
CA TYR A 156 -5.19 -6.08 -11.03
C TYR A 156 -4.04 -6.96 -11.53
N LEU A 157 -4.17 -8.29 -11.43
CA LEU A 157 -3.12 -9.22 -11.88
C LEU A 157 -2.78 -9.04 -13.36
N ASN A 158 -3.77 -8.81 -14.21
CA ASN A 158 -3.55 -8.56 -15.64
C ASN A 158 -2.90 -7.19 -15.90
N SER A 159 -3.11 -6.19 -15.03
CA SER A 159 -2.45 -4.88 -15.16
C SER A 159 -0.94 -4.93 -14.86
N ILE A 160 -0.49 -5.90 -14.05
CA ILE A 160 0.91 -6.08 -13.65
C ILE A 160 1.57 -7.29 -14.32
N SER A 161 0.90 -7.94 -15.27
CA SER A 161 1.37 -9.14 -15.94
C SER A 161 1.64 -8.89 -17.42
N ALA A 162 2.77 -9.41 -17.92
CA ALA A 162 3.05 -9.45 -19.35
C ALA A 162 2.21 -10.51 -20.10
N SER A 163 1.51 -11.41 -19.39
CA SER A 163 0.70 -12.47 -19.98
C SER A 163 -0.67 -12.56 -19.29
N PRO A 164 -1.75 -12.92 -20.01
CA PRO A 164 -3.06 -13.05 -19.40
C PRO A 164 -3.06 -14.00 -18.21
N VAL A 165 -3.63 -13.56 -17.09
CA VAL A 165 -3.77 -14.33 -15.87
C VAL A 165 -5.23 -14.74 -15.71
N ASN A 166 -5.49 -16.04 -15.85
CA ASN A 166 -6.82 -16.64 -15.70
C ASN A 166 -6.93 -17.55 -14.47
N ALA A 167 -5.83 -17.73 -13.73
CA ALA A 167 -5.83 -18.46 -12.47
C ALA A 167 -4.70 -17.96 -11.56
N PHE A 168 -4.94 -17.96 -10.26
CA PHE A 168 -3.94 -17.63 -9.25
C PHE A 168 -4.20 -18.42 -7.96
N TYR A 169 -3.15 -18.72 -7.20
CA TYR A 169 -3.30 -19.27 -5.85
C TYR A 169 -3.93 -18.23 -4.93
N ASN A 170 -4.99 -18.63 -4.25
CA ASN A 170 -5.67 -17.77 -3.27
C ASN A 170 -5.18 -17.99 -1.83
N GLY A 171 -4.27 -18.94 -1.63
CA GLY A 171 -3.68 -19.25 -0.32
C GLY A 171 -4.43 -20.31 0.48
N LEU A 172 -5.55 -20.86 -0.01
CA LEU A 172 -6.25 -21.93 0.71
C LEU A 172 -5.57 -23.29 0.49
N VAL A 173 -5.28 -24.01 1.57
CA VAL A 173 -4.63 -25.33 1.58
C VAL A 173 -5.34 -26.29 2.53
N THR A 174 -5.42 -27.57 2.16
CA THR A 174 -5.88 -28.62 3.08
C THR A 174 -4.72 -29.28 3.79
N LEU A 175 -4.82 -29.40 5.11
CA LEU A 175 -3.95 -30.23 5.93
C LEU A 175 -4.80 -31.15 6.81
N ASN A 176 -4.55 -32.46 6.72
CA ASN A 176 -5.28 -33.48 7.50
C ASN A 176 -6.81 -33.38 7.39
N GLY A 177 -7.32 -32.98 6.22
CA GLY A 177 -8.76 -32.84 5.96
C GLY A 177 -9.39 -31.53 6.46
N VAL A 178 -8.60 -30.62 7.02
CA VAL A 178 -9.05 -29.29 7.44
C VAL A 178 -8.46 -28.22 6.53
N TRP A 179 -9.29 -27.24 6.15
CA TRP A 179 -8.91 -26.14 5.29
C TRP A 179 -8.33 -24.98 6.09
N PHE A 180 -7.21 -24.47 5.61
CA PHE A 180 -6.54 -23.32 6.20
C PHE A 180 -6.13 -22.31 5.14
N TRP A 181 -6.17 -21.04 5.51
CA TRP A 181 -5.46 -19.99 4.82
C TRP A 181 -3.99 -20.06 5.20
N ASP A 182 -3.15 -20.15 4.17
CA ASP A 182 -1.71 -20.03 4.28
C ASP A 182 -1.35 -18.66 4.88
N GLN A 183 -0.23 -18.64 5.58
CA GLN A 183 0.25 -17.47 6.31
C GLN A 183 1.77 -17.32 6.08
N PRO A 184 2.32 -16.13 6.32
CA PRO A 184 3.75 -15.89 6.15
C PRO A 184 4.58 -16.85 7.01
N ASP A 185 5.81 -17.15 6.58
CA ASP A 185 6.70 -18.08 7.27
C ASP A 185 6.82 -17.74 8.77
N GLY A 186 6.62 -18.76 9.62
CA GLY A 186 6.66 -18.61 11.08
C GLY A 186 5.30 -18.27 11.72
N ARG A 187 4.23 -18.07 10.95
CA ARG A 187 2.87 -17.91 11.46
C ARG A 187 2.08 -19.21 11.50
N PRO A 188 1.19 -19.38 12.48
CA PRO A 188 0.20 -20.45 12.43
C PRO A 188 -0.78 -20.18 11.29
N MET A 189 -1.14 -21.23 10.55
CA MET A 189 -2.17 -21.16 9.53
C MET A 189 -3.54 -20.86 10.15
N LEU A 190 -4.37 -20.07 9.45
CA LEU A 190 -5.69 -19.68 9.93
C LEU A 190 -6.75 -20.65 9.40
N PRO A 191 -7.62 -21.22 10.25
CA PRO A 191 -8.69 -22.10 9.77
C PRO A 191 -9.66 -21.34 8.87
N LEU A 192 -10.19 -22.03 7.85
CA LEU A 192 -11.20 -21.47 6.96
C LEU A 192 -12.49 -21.15 7.74
N ASP A 193 -12.93 -19.90 7.69
CA ASP A 193 -14.22 -19.50 8.25
C ASP A 193 -15.38 -20.10 7.43
N PRO A 194 -16.44 -20.66 8.08
CA PRO A 194 -17.57 -21.28 7.39
C PRO A 194 -18.31 -20.39 6.37
N ASN A 195 -18.20 -19.06 6.49
CA ASN A 195 -18.83 -18.09 5.60
C ASN A 195 -17.93 -17.64 4.45
N SER A 196 -16.68 -18.11 4.38
CA SER A 196 -15.69 -17.68 3.38
C SER A 196 -15.95 -18.23 1.97
N GLY A 197 -16.82 -19.24 1.83
CA GLY A 197 -17.14 -19.88 0.55
C GLY A 197 -17.10 -21.41 0.64
N ALA A 198 -17.45 -22.07 -0.47
CA ALA A 198 -17.44 -23.53 -0.55
C ALA A 198 -16.04 -24.05 -0.89
N ALA A 199 -15.35 -24.60 0.11
CA ALA A 199 -14.06 -25.25 -0.11
C ALA A 199 -14.19 -26.50 -1.01
N PRO A 200 -13.17 -26.83 -1.82
CA PRO A 200 -13.18 -28.04 -2.63
C PRO A 200 -13.32 -29.32 -1.81
N GLN A 201 -13.85 -30.38 -2.42
CA GLN A 201 -14.07 -31.68 -1.76
C GLN A 201 -12.80 -32.53 -1.60
N ARG A 202 -11.69 -32.15 -2.24
CA ARG A 202 -10.44 -32.94 -2.26
C ARG A 202 -9.30 -32.13 -1.67
N SER A 203 -8.44 -32.81 -0.91
CA SER A 203 -7.22 -32.24 -0.35
C SER A 203 -6.30 -31.73 -1.46
N ALA A 204 -6.06 -30.43 -1.46
CA ALA A 204 -5.25 -29.74 -2.47
C ALA A 204 -4.84 -28.36 -1.97
N CYS A 205 -4.02 -27.66 -2.75
CA CYS A 205 -4.00 -26.20 -2.74
C CYS A 205 -5.14 -25.69 -3.63
N VAL A 206 -5.60 -24.45 -3.42
CA VAL A 206 -6.71 -23.88 -4.19
C VAL A 206 -6.25 -22.71 -5.04
N ALA A 207 -6.69 -22.73 -6.29
CA ALA A 207 -6.62 -21.58 -7.17
C ALA A 207 -8.01 -20.97 -7.34
N ASP A 208 -8.10 -19.64 -7.30
CA ASP A 208 -9.19 -18.93 -7.95
C ASP A 208 -8.97 -19.09 -9.46
N MET A 209 -9.95 -19.65 -10.17
CA MET A 209 -9.86 -19.87 -11.63
C MET A 209 -11.01 -19.18 -12.35
N LYS A 210 -10.69 -18.47 -13.45
CA LYS A 210 -11.64 -17.83 -14.35
C LYS A 210 -11.87 -18.73 -15.56
N TYR A 211 -13.12 -19.11 -15.77
CA TYR A 211 -13.53 -19.97 -16.87
C TYR A 211 -13.88 -19.16 -18.12
N SER A 212 -13.95 -19.84 -19.27
CA SER A 212 -14.25 -19.21 -20.57
C SER A 212 -15.63 -18.54 -20.64
N ASP A 213 -16.57 -18.99 -19.79
CA ASP A 213 -17.90 -18.40 -19.63
C ASP A 213 -17.90 -17.12 -18.75
N GLY A 214 -16.73 -16.71 -18.26
CA GLY A 214 -16.56 -15.53 -17.41
C GLY A 214 -16.80 -15.78 -15.92
N THR A 215 -17.21 -16.99 -15.53
CA THR A 215 -17.40 -17.35 -14.12
C THR A 215 -16.07 -17.57 -13.41
N THR A 216 -16.09 -17.49 -12.07
CA THR A 216 -14.92 -17.72 -11.23
C THR A 216 -15.26 -18.73 -10.14
N ALA A 217 -14.39 -19.73 -9.91
CA ALA A 217 -14.57 -20.70 -8.83
C ALA A 217 -13.25 -21.13 -8.18
N TRP A 218 -13.34 -21.54 -6.92
CA TRP A 218 -12.26 -22.21 -6.20
C TRP A 218 -12.04 -23.60 -6.75
N THR A 219 -10.85 -23.82 -7.31
CA THR A 219 -10.50 -25.08 -8.00
C THR A 219 -9.32 -25.74 -7.28
N PRO A 220 -9.45 -27.03 -6.89
CA PRO A 220 -8.34 -27.76 -6.30
C PRO A 220 -7.25 -28.00 -7.35
N VAL A 221 -6.02 -27.68 -6.99
CA VAL A 221 -4.84 -27.80 -7.86
C VAL A 221 -3.68 -28.43 -7.08
N SER A 222 -2.73 -29.04 -7.79
CA SER A 222 -1.48 -29.47 -7.15
C SER A 222 -0.79 -28.26 -6.52
N CYS A 223 -0.29 -28.41 -5.29
CA CYS A 223 0.54 -27.39 -4.64
C CYS A 223 1.88 -27.17 -5.35
N THR A 224 2.27 -28.07 -6.26
CA THR A 224 3.48 -27.95 -7.09
C THR A 224 3.24 -27.13 -8.37
N ASN A 225 2.00 -26.74 -8.67
CA ASN A 225 1.72 -25.94 -9.85
C ASN A 225 2.34 -24.54 -9.69
N LYS A 226 2.69 -23.93 -10.82
CA LYS A 226 3.20 -22.57 -10.84
C LYS A 226 2.06 -21.61 -11.20
N PHE A 227 1.29 -21.21 -10.19
CA PHE A 227 0.40 -20.06 -10.36
C PHE A 227 1.05 -18.80 -9.78
N ARG A 228 0.54 -17.65 -10.20
CA ARG A 228 0.78 -16.41 -9.46
C ARG A 228 0.09 -16.53 -8.11
N PHE A 229 0.73 -16.03 -7.08
CA PHE A 229 0.11 -15.93 -5.77
C PHE A 229 -0.44 -14.53 -5.58
N ILE A 230 -1.56 -14.42 -4.88
CA ILE A 230 -2.03 -13.15 -4.36
C ILE A 230 -1.95 -13.21 -2.83
N CYS A 231 -1.32 -12.23 -2.20
CA CYS A 231 -1.42 -12.03 -0.76
C CYS A 231 -2.34 -10.85 -0.47
N GLU A 232 -3.28 -11.05 0.44
CA GLU A 232 -3.97 -9.94 1.07
C GLU A 232 -3.05 -9.31 2.11
N LYS A 233 -2.83 -8.01 1.99
CA LYS A 233 -2.31 -7.26 3.10
C LYS A 233 -3.43 -7.13 4.13
N VAL A 234 -3.34 -7.87 5.24
CA VAL A 234 -4.16 -7.59 6.42
C VAL A 234 -3.76 -6.20 6.90
N ALA A 235 -4.46 -5.18 6.41
CA ALA A 235 -4.49 -3.91 7.10
C ALA A 235 -5.33 -4.18 8.35
N CYS A 236 -4.65 -4.36 9.49
CA CYS A 236 -5.32 -4.48 10.78
C CYS A 236 -6.38 -3.38 10.87
N ASP A 237 -7.52 -3.72 11.46
CA ASP A 237 -8.43 -2.70 11.93
C ASP A 237 -7.64 -1.73 12.82
N THR A 238 -7.89 -0.44 12.63
CA THR A 238 -7.18 0.61 13.34
C THR A 238 -7.64 0.72 14.79
N ASP A 239 -8.81 0.14 15.10
CA ASP A 239 -9.42 0.11 16.42
C ASP A 239 -9.34 -1.29 17.09
N ASN A 240 -9.12 -2.36 16.32
CA ASN A 240 -8.95 -3.72 16.84
C ASN A 240 -7.64 -4.34 16.32
N TYR A 241 -6.75 -4.67 17.25
CA TYR A 241 -5.46 -5.31 16.97
C TYR A 241 -5.60 -6.50 16.03
N CYS A 242 -4.61 -6.69 15.14
CA CYS A 242 -4.35 -8.05 14.66
C CYS A 242 -3.90 -8.86 15.89
N GLU A 243 -4.77 -9.73 16.41
CA GLU A 243 -4.36 -10.67 17.46
C GLU A 243 -3.20 -11.51 16.91
N ASN A 244 -2.03 -11.30 17.50
CA ASN A 244 -0.78 -12.00 17.23
C ASN A 244 -0.07 -11.61 15.91
N ALA A 245 0.55 -10.43 15.95
CA ALA A 245 1.80 -10.15 15.22
C ALA A 245 3.00 -10.89 15.85
#